data_AF-A0A075G0T4-F1
#
_entry.id   AF-A0A075G0T4-F1
#
_cell.length_a   1.000
_cell.length_b   1.000
_cell.length_c   1.000
_cell.angle_alpha   90.00
_cell.angle_beta   90.00
_cell.angle_gamma   90.00
#
_symmetry.space_group_name_H-M   'P 1'
#
loop_
_entity.id
_entity.type
_entity.pdbx_description
1 polymer ?
#
loop_
_entity_poly.entity_id
_entity_poly.type
_entity_poly.pdbx_seq_one_letter_code
_entity_poly.pdbx_strand_id
1 'polypeptide(L)' 'MIWNDNVVELTLRNLKTIKLWKLLLPKDRELTREDYETITKIDALIIAAREHEERQQMFLKNRRR' A
#
# COMPACT_ATOMS: atom_id res chain seq x y z
N MET A 1 24.28 -17.58 -5.90
CA MET A 1 23.23 -16.82 -5.19
C MET A 1 22.61 -15.89 -6.23
N ILE A 2 21.41 -16.22 -6.71
CA ILE A 2 20.74 -15.43 -7.76
C ILE A 2 20.25 -14.15 -7.09
N TRP A 3 20.81 -13.02 -7.48
CA TRP A 3 20.30 -11.71 -7.08
C TRP A 3 18.97 -11.50 -7.81
N ASN A 4 17.91 -11.37 -7.03
CA ASN A 4 16.55 -11.19 -7.53
C ASN A 4 16.29 -9.67 -7.60
N ASP A 5 16.95 -8.99 -8.54
CA ASP A 5 17.06 -7.52 -8.61
C ASP A 5 15.74 -6.77 -8.90
N ASN A 6 14.61 -7.47 -8.99
CA ASN A 6 13.31 -6.89 -9.39
C ASN A 6 12.21 -7.01 -8.33
N VAL A 7 12.49 -7.54 -7.13
CA VAL A 7 11.49 -7.63 -6.07
C VAL A 7 11.69 -6.50 -5.07
N VAL A 8 11.07 -5.35 -5.35
CA VAL A 8 10.95 -4.28 -4.35
C VAL A 8 9.91 -4.71 -3.32
N GLU A 9 10.33 -4.97 -2.09
CA GLU A 9 9.41 -5.21 -0.99
C GLU A 9 8.67 -3.91 -0.64
N LEU A 10 7.38 -3.85 -0.96
CA LEU A 10 6.56 -2.67 -0.72
C LEU A 10 5.98 -2.72 0.70
N THR A 11 6.62 -1.99 1.61
CA THR A 11 6.06 -1.76 2.95
C THR A 11 4.83 -0.85 2.89
N LEU A 12 4.00 -0.86 3.94
CA LEU A 12 2.87 0.07 4.08
C LEU A 12 3.31 1.54 3.96
N ARG A 13 4.50 1.86 4.48
CA ARG A 13 5.11 3.19 4.34
C ARG A 13 5.44 3.48 2.87
N ASN A 14 6.03 2.53 2.15
CA ASN A 14 6.38 2.68 0.74
C ASN A 14 5.14 2.91 -0.11
N LEU A 15 4.05 2.17 0.13
CA LEU A 15 2.77 2.35 -0.57
C LEU A 15 2.17 3.75 -0.36
N LYS A 16 2.18 4.24 0.89
CA LYS A 16 1.74 5.61 1.21
C LYS A 16 2.60 6.65 0.49
N THR A 17 3.93 6.49 0.52
CA THR A 17 4.87 7.38 -0.15
C THR A 17 4.66 7.40 -1.66
N ILE A 18 4.45 6.23 -2.29
CA ILE A 18 4.10 6.15 -3.70
C ILE A 18 2.83 6.97 -3.93
N LYS A 19 1.74 6.74 -3.20
CA LYS A 19 0.48 7.49 -3.41
C LYS A 19 0.63 9.03 -3.37
N LEU A 20 1.63 9.56 -2.67
CA LEU A 20 1.92 11.00 -2.65
C LEU A 20 2.41 11.56 -3.98
N TRP A 21 2.83 10.74 -4.95
CA TRP A 21 3.19 11.20 -6.30
C TRP A 21 2.06 12.01 -6.95
N LYS A 22 0.79 11.69 -6.63
CA LYS A 22 -0.38 12.46 -7.09
C LYS A 22 -0.30 13.93 -6.68
N LEU A 23 0.28 14.24 -5.52
CA LEU A 23 0.42 15.62 -5.03
C LEU A 23 1.47 16.41 -5.81
N LEU A 24 2.36 15.72 -6.53
CA LEU A 24 3.39 16.32 -7.37
C LEU A 24 2.86 16.63 -8.78
N LEU A 25 1.66 16.17 -9.13
CA LEU A 25 1.06 16.46 -10.42
C LEU A 25 0.68 17.94 -10.53
N PRO A 26 0.79 18.53 -11.73
CA PRO A 26 0.24 19.86 -11.99
C PRO A 26 -1.24 19.93 -11.61
N LYS A 27 -1.66 21.05 -11.01
CA LYS A 27 -3.04 21.22 -10.50
C LYS A 27 -4.11 21.07 -11.58
N ASP A 28 -3.76 21.39 -12.83
CA ASP A 28 -4.66 21.36 -13.97
C ASP A 28 -4.61 20.03 -14.74
N ARG A 29 -3.80 19.06 -14.29
CA ARG A 29 -3.74 17.73 -14.90
C ARG A 29 -4.92 16.90 -14.43
N GLU A 30 -5.78 16.53 -15.37
CA GLU A 30 -6.78 15.49 -15.12
C GLU A 30 -6.10 14.13 -14.91
N LEU A 31 -6.59 13.39 -13.92
CA LEU A 31 -6.13 12.04 -13.67
C LEU A 31 -6.63 11.12 -14.79
N THR A 32 -5.71 10.33 -15.33
CA THR A 32 -6.09 9.30 -16.31
C THR A 32 -6.79 8.14 -15.60
N ARG A 33 -7.47 7.30 -16.37
CA ARG A 33 -8.01 6.04 -15.85
C ARG A 33 -6.93 5.18 -15.18
N GLU A 34 -5.74 5.11 -15.76
CA GLU A 34 -4.60 4.37 -15.20
C GLU A 34 -4.13 4.94 -13.85
N ASP A 35 -4.16 6.27 -13.70
CA ASP A 35 -3.84 6.94 -12.44
C ASP A 35 -4.84 6.50 -11.36
N TYR A 36 -6.14 6.49 -11.68
CA TYR A 36 -7.18 6.02 -10.76
C TYR A 36 -7.02 4.54 -10.40
N GLU A 37 -6.79 3.67 -11.39
CA GLU A 37 -6.57 2.25 -11.15
C GLU A 37 -5.36 2.00 -10.24
N THR A 38 -4.29 2.78 -10.42
CA THR A 38 -3.09 2.72 -9.58
C THR A 38 -3.40 3.15 -8.14
N ILE A 39 -4.11 4.28 -7.97
CA ILE A 39 -4.52 4.77 -6.65
C ILE A 39 -5.39 3.74 -5.93
N THR A 40 -6.39 3.17 -6.61
CA THR A 40 -7.29 2.16 -6.05
C THR A 40 -6.53 0.91 -5.61
N LYS A 41 -5.58 0.42 -6.42
CA LYS A 41 -4.74 -0.74 -6.06
C LYS A 41 -3.90 -0.46 -4.81
N ILE A 42 -3.28 0.73 -4.73
CA ILE A 42 -2.50 1.12 -3.55
C ILE A 42 -3.39 1.18 -2.30
N ASP A 43 -4.59 1.76 -2.41
CA ASP A 43 -5.54 1.83 -1.29
C ASP A 43 -6.01 0.45 -0.83
N ALA A 44 -6.33 -0.45 -1.76
CA ALA A 44 -6.69 -1.82 -1.43
C ALA A 44 -5.57 -2.54 -0.67
N LEU A 45 -4.31 -2.37 -1.10
CA LEU A 45 -3.14 -2.95 -0.42
C LEU A 45 -2.94 -2.37 0.99
N ILE A 46 -3.09 -1.05 1.15
CA ILE A 46 -3.00 -0.37 2.45
C ILE A 46 -4.06 -0.91 3.42
N ILE A 47 -5.30 -1.06 2.95
CA ILE A 47 -6.42 -1.59 3.75
C ILE A 47 -6.15 -3.05 4.14
N ALA A 48 -5.79 -3.90 3.16
CA ALA A 48 -5.53 -5.31 3.40
C ALA A 48 -4.40 -5.54 4.43
N ALA A 49 -3.31 -4.75 4.32
CA ALA A 49 -2.21 -4.81 5.28
C ALA A 49 -2.66 -4.44 6.69
N ARG A 50 -3.46 -3.37 6.84
CA ARG A 50 -4.01 -2.94 8.13
C ARG A 50 -4.95 -3.99 8.74
N GLU A 51 -5.87 -4.53 7.96
CA GLU A 51 -6.78 -5.58 8.44
C GLU A 51 -6.04 -6.86 8.85
N HIS A 52 -4.94 -7.17 8.17
CA HIS A 52 -4.08 -8.28 8.55
C HIS A 52 -3.41 -8.04 9.91
N GLU A 53 -2.83 -6.86 10.13
CA GLU A 53 -2.27 -6.47 11.43
C GLU A 53 -3.34 -6.51 12.54
N GLU A 54 -4.52 -5.95 12.31
CA GLU A 54 -5.63 -5.96 13.28
C GLU A 54 -6.07 -7.38 13.64
N ARG A 55 -6.19 -8.27 12.65
CA ARG A 55 -6.48 -9.70 12.88
C ARG A 55 -5.40 -10.39 13.70
N GLN A 56 -4.12 -10.12 13.42
CA GLN A 56 -3.03 -10.68 14.22
C GLN A 56 -3.09 -10.21 15.68
N GLN A 57 -3.35 -8.93 15.91
CA GLN A 57 -3.48 -8.39 17.28
C GLN A 57 -4.65 -9.03 18.03
N MET A 58 -5.79 -9.23 17.37
CA MET A 58 -6.95 -9.91 17.96
C MET A 58 -6.64 -11.37 18.31
N PHE A 59 -5.95 -12.09 17.42
CA PHE A 59 -5.51 -13.46 17.69
C PHE A 59 -4.57 -13.53 18.91
N LEU A 60 -3.59 -12.62 19.00
CA LEU A 60 -2.67 -12.55 20.13
C LEU A 60 -3.40 -12.22 21.45
N LYS A 61 -4.38 -11.32 21.41
CA LYS A 61 -5.20 -10.97 22.58
C LYS A 61 -6.03 -12.15 23.08
N ASN A 62 -6.61 -12.93 22.17
CA ASN A 62 -7.40 -14.10 22.52
C ASN A 62 -6.56 -15.25 23.12
N ARG A 63 -5.26 -15.34 22.78
CA ARG A 63 -4.34 -16.32 23.37
C ARG A 63 -3.82 -15.96 24.76
N ARG A 64 -4.03 -14.72 25.22
CA ARG A 64 -3.61 -14.23 26.55
C ARG A 64 -4.73 -14.24 27.59
N ARG A 65 -5.94 -14.65 27.19
CA ARG A 65 -7.07 -14.96 28.07
C ARG A 65 -7.14 -16.46 28.29
#